data_AF-A0AAV2I5B3-F1
#
_entry.id   AF-A0AAV2I5B3-F1
#
_cell.length_a   1.000
_cell.length_b   1.000
_cell.length_c   1.000
_cell.angle_alpha   90.00
_cell.angle_beta   90.00
_cell.angle_gamma   90.00
#
_symmetry.space_group_name_H-M   'P 1'
#
loop_
_entity.id
_entity.type
_entity.pdbx_description
1 polymer ?
#
loop_
_entity_poly.entity_id
_entity_poly.type
_entity_poly.pdbx_seq_one_letter_code
_entity_poly.pdbx_strand_id
1 'polypeptide(L)'
;MNKSPRTLRTFLFCSTWTLLIHPILSCDTGWFGSKCQFKCHCESACKATGECTGGATCARGWFGLHCQKQDLLTIANTTITLEPEQTSSSWLTDSDDATCNDDHLLE
;
A
#
# COMPACT_ATOMS: atom_id res chain seq x y z
N MET A 1 46.85 14.24 34.22
CA MET A 1 47.55 12.97 33.97
C MET A 1 47.50 12.63 32.48
N ASN A 2 48.67 12.54 31.88
CA ASN A 2 48.97 12.05 30.54
C ASN A 2 48.76 10.52 30.47
N LYS A 3 48.16 10.00 29.38
CA LYS A 3 48.67 8.82 28.66
C LYS A 3 48.16 8.79 27.21
N SER A 4 49.02 9.32 26.35
CA SER A 4 49.42 8.96 24.97
C SER A 4 48.67 7.89 24.14
N PRO A 5 48.69 7.99 22.80
CA PRO A 5 47.85 7.27 21.85
C PRO A 5 48.50 5.98 21.30
N ARG A 6 47.72 5.13 20.62
CA ARG A 6 48.25 4.04 19.76
C ARG A 6 47.61 4.08 18.36
N THR A 7 48.36 4.70 17.47
CA THR A 7 48.78 4.19 16.15
C THR A 7 47.73 3.46 15.27
N LEU A 8 47.15 4.22 14.35
CA LEU A 8 47.13 4.01 12.89
C LEU A 8 47.39 2.57 12.37
N ARG A 9 46.36 1.93 11.81
CA ARG A 9 46.46 1.06 10.63
C ARG A 9 45.19 1.13 9.79
N THR A 10 45.24 1.99 8.77
CA THR A 10 44.38 1.90 7.58
C THR A 10 44.64 0.57 6.89
N PHE A 11 43.63 -0.30 6.80
CA PHE A 11 43.67 -1.48 5.94
C PHE A 11 42.69 -1.26 4.78
N LEU A 12 43.25 -1.04 3.59
CA LEU A 12 42.54 -1.00 2.32
C LEU A 12 42.27 -2.44 1.83
N PHE A 13 40.97 -2.71 1.60
CA PHE A 13 40.29 -3.60 0.63
C PHE A 13 40.72 -5.06 0.42
N CYS A 14 39.78 -5.99 0.61
CA CYS A 14 39.69 -7.22 -0.20
C CYS A 14 38.25 -7.80 -0.23
N SER A 15 37.64 -7.77 -1.43
CA SER A 15 36.55 -8.59 -1.99
C SER A 15 35.39 -9.11 -1.12
N THR A 16 34.19 -8.62 -1.49
CA THR A 16 32.91 -9.34 -1.57
C THR A 16 32.31 -9.90 -0.29
N TRP A 17 31.69 -9.02 0.50
CA TRP A 17 30.35 -9.21 1.07
C TRP A 17 29.96 -7.88 1.72
N THR A 18 29.63 -6.89 0.89
CA THR A 18 28.76 -5.81 1.36
C THR A 18 27.41 -6.45 1.64
N LEU A 19 27.26 -6.94 2.88
CA LEU A 19 25.97 -7.07 3.52
C LEU A 19 25.31 -5.70 3.39
N LEU A 20 24.50 -5.56 2.35
CA LEU A 20 23.49 -4.53 2.19
C LEU A 20 22.51 -4.72 3.34
N ILE A 21 22.90 -4.28 4.52
CA ILE A 21 21.98 -4.02 5.62
C ILE A 21 21.19 -2.80 5.15
N HIS A 22 20.20 -3.04 4.29
CA HIS A 22 19.13 -2.08 4.08
C HIS A 22 18.52 -1.89 5.46
N PRO A 23 18.52 -0.67 6.03
CA PRO A 23 17.76 -0.45 7.24
C PRO A 23 16.33 -0.88 6.92
N ILE A 24 15.80 -1.80 7.72
CA ILE A 24 14.37 -2.13 7.68
C ILE A 24 13.69 -0.84 8.13
N LEU A 25 13.41 0.04 7.17
CA LEU A 25 12.79 1.33 7.41
C LEU A 25 11.40 1.02 7.94
N SER A 26 11.27 1.04 9.25
CA SER A 26 9.98 0.86 9.91
C SER A 26 9.16 2.11 9.62
N CYS A 27 7.91 1.92 9.22
CA CYS A 27 7.03 3.03 8.94
C CYS A 27 6.66 3.78 10.22
N ASP A 28 6.36 5.07 10.05
CA ASP A 28 5.76 5.86 11.12
C ASP A 28 4.45 5.20 11.58
N THR A 29 4.09 5.49 12.84
CA THR A 29 2.87 4.91 13.42
C THR A 29 1.65 5.24 12.57
N GLY A 30 0.88 4.21 12.21
CA GLY A 30 -0.29 4.34 11.36
C GLY A 30 0.01 4.34 9.85
N TRP A 31 1.22 3.97 9.44
CA TRP A 31 1.58 3.76 8.04
C TRP A 31 2.14 2.36 7.80
N PHE A 32 1.96 1.84 6.59
CA PHE A 32 2.41 0.51 6.19
C PHE A 32 2.69 0.41 4.68
N GLY A 33 3.22 -0.74 4.26
CA GLY A 33 3.65 -1.02 2.90
C GLY A 33 5.16 -0.88 2.71
N SER A 34 5.67 -1.42 1.60
CA SER A 34 7.11 -1.46 1.31
C SER A 34 7.79 -0.08 1.24
N LYS A 35 7.00 0.99 1.04
CA LYS A 35 7.44 2.38 1.00
C LYS A 35 6.66 3.26 1.98
N CYS A 36 5.98 2.68 2.96
CA CYS A 36 5.10 3.39 3.89
C CYS A 36 4.03 4.23 3.17
N GLN A 37 3.56 3.76 2.02
CA GLN A 37 2.67 4.50 1.14
C GLN A 37 1.19 4.42 1.56
N PHE A 38 0.84 3.48 2.45
CA PHE A 38 -0.54 3.25 2.87
C PHE A 38 -0.74 3.73 4.29
N LYS A 39 -1.77 4.57 4.49
CA LYS A 39 -2.20 5.01 5.80
C LYS A 39 -3.21 4.03 6.39
N CYS A 40 -3.16 3.87 7.70
CA CYS A 40 -4.07 3.04 8.47
C CYS A 40 -5.47 3.64 8.52
N HIS A 41 -6.47 2.89 8.08
CA HIS A 41 -7.88 3.28 8.12
C HIS A 41 -8.76 2.20 8.74
N CYS A 42 -8.24 1.48 9.73
CA CYS A 42 -9.03 0.63 10.61
C CYS A 42 -9.87 1.50 11.57
N GLU A 43 -10.97 0.95 12.10
CA GLU A 43 -11.71 1.61 13.19
C GLU A 43 -10.87 1.74 14.47
N SER A 44 -9.92 0.81 14.67
CA SER A 44 -8.91 0.83 15.72
C SER A 44 -7.51 1.06 15.12
N ALA A 45 -6.46 0.64 15.83
CA ALA A 45 -5.10 0.60 15.29
C ALA A 45 -4.91 -0.55 14.28
N CYS A 46 -3.81 -0.47 13.52
CA CYS A 46 -3.31 -1.56 12.69
C CYS A 46 -1.86 -1.91 13.05
N LYS A 47 -1.44 -3.12 12.66
CA LYS A 47 -0.05 -3.58 12.75
C LYS A 47 0.79 -2.91 11.66
N ALA A 48 2.11 -3.06 11.74
CA ALA A 48 3.05 -2.63 10.70
C ALA A 48 2.79 -3.29 9.32
N THR A 49 2.08 -4.42 9.30
CA THR A 49 1.63 -5.09 8.06
C THR A 49 0.38 -4.47 7.45
N GLY A 50 -0.32 -3.57 8.17
CA GLY A 50 -1.60 -2.98 7.76
C GLY A 50 -2.83 -3.73 8.29
N GLU A 51 -2.67 -4.92 8.88
CA GLU A 51 -3.80 -5.64 9.47
C GLU A 51 -4.41 -4.91 10.67
N CYS A 52 -5.73 -4.78 10.71
CA CYS A 52 -6.46 -4.22 11.85
C CYS A 52 -6.27 -5.08 13.10
N THR A 53 -6.04 -4.45 14.24
CA THR A 53 -5.90 -5.13 15.52
C THR A 53 -7.26 -5.48 16.14
N GLY A 54 -7.29 -6.50 16.99
CA GLY A 54 -8.51 -6.86 17.73
C GLY A 54 -9.69 -7.32 16.87
N GLY A 55 -9.45 -7.70 15.61
CA GLY A 55 -10.51 -8.08 14.68
C GLY A 55 -11.37 -6.89 14.20
N ALA A 56 -10.88 -5.67 14.37
CA ALA A 56 -11.58 -4.48 13.90
C ALA A 56 -11.71 -4.46 12.38
N THR A 57 -12.77 -3.79 11.92
CA THR A 57 -13.05 -3.58 10.50
C THR A 57 -12.47 -2.27 9.99
N CYS A 58 -12.59 -2.06 8.68
CA CYS A 58 -12.24 -0.77 8.07
C CYS A 58 -13.20 0.33 8.54
N ALA A 59 -12.65 1.51 8.74
CA ALA A 59 -13.45 2.71 8.97
C ALA A 59 -14.38 2.96 7.77
N ARG A 60 -15.49 3.65 8.01
CA ARG A 60 -16.50 3.98 6.99
C ARG A 60 -15.83 4.61 5.76
N GLY A 61 -16.14 4.07 4.58
CA GLY A 61 -15.60 4.55 3.30
C GLY A 61 -14.22 4.00 2.96
N TRP A 62 -13.67 3.09 3.76
CA TRP A 62 -12.42 2.40 3.47
C TRP A 62 -12.63 0.89 3.31
N PHE A 63 -11.85 0.26 2.43
CA PHE A 63 -11.97 -1.15 2.09
C PHE A 63 -10.64 -1.74 1.61
N GLY A 64 -10.66 -3.04 1.30
CA GLY A 64 -9.49 -3.83 0.94
C GLY A 64 -8.93 -4.61 2.14
N LEU A 65 -8.03 -5.57 1.87
CA LEU A 65 -7.49 -6.48 2.89
C LEU A 65 -6.88 -5.77 4.11
N HIS A 66 -6.34 -4.57 3.90
CA HIS A 66 -5.70 -3.75 4.95
C HIS A 66 -6.30 -2.34 5.01
N CYS A 67 -7.55 -2.17 4.56
CA CYS A 67 -8.24 -0.88 4.54
C CYS A 67 -7.47 0.22 3.79
N GLN A 68 -6.71 -0.15 2.75
CA GLN A 68 -5.84 0.77 2.02
C GLN A 68 -6.53 1.50 0.86
N LYS A 69 -7.77 1.14 0.53
CA LYS A 69 -8.54 1.72 -0.59
C LYS A 69 -9.71 2.53 -0.04
N GLN A 70 -9.97 3.68 -0.64
CA GLN A 70 -11.09 4.54 -0.27
C GLN A 70 -12.21 4.42 -1.31
N ASP A 71 -13.44 4.29 -0.83
CA ASP A 71 -14.63 4.34 -1.65
C ASP A 71 -14.89 5.79 -2.09
N LEU A 72 -14.72 6.04 -3.39
CA LEU A 72 -14.90 7.37 -3.99
C LEU A 72 -16.31 7.92 -3.80
N LEU A 73 -17.32 7.05 -3.65
CA LEU A 73 -18.70 7.46 -3.39
C LEU A 73 -18.88 8.08 -2.00
N THR A 74 -17.94 7.84 -1.09
CA THR A 74 -17.99 8.35 0.29
C THR A 74 -17.22 9.65 0.48
N ILE A 75 -16.51 10.12 -0.55
CA ILE A 75 -15.74 11.35 -0.50
C ILE A 75 -16.69 12.54 -0.71
N ALA A 76 -16.67 13.48 0.22
CA ALA A 76 -17.46 14.70 0.12
C ALA A 76 -17.05 15.52 -1.11
N ASN A 77 -18.03 16.01 -1.86
CA ASN A 77 -17.85 16.83 -3.07
C ASN A 77 -17.16 16.10 -4.23
N THR A 78 -17.13 14.77 -4.24
CA THR A 78 -16.71 14.02 -5.42
C THR A 78 -17.86 13.91 -6.41
N THR A 79 -17.74 14.60 -7.53
CA THR A 79 -18.60 14.40 -8.71
C THR A 79 -18.01 13.28 -9.53
N ILE A 80 -18.60 12.09 -9.45
CA ILE A 80 -18.25 10.99 -10.35
C ILE A 80 -19.00 11.22 -11.66
N THR A 81 -18.31 11.79 -12.64
CA THR A 81 -18.82 11.83 -14.01
C THR A 81 -18.60 10.45 -14.62
N LEU A 82 -19.64 9.63 -14.53
CA LEU A 82 -19.72 8.44 -15.36
C LEU A 82 -20.14 8.94 -16.75
N GLU A 83 -19.18 9.16 -17.62
CA GLU A 83 -19.43 9.12 -19.06
C GLU A 83 -19.30 7.65 -19.45
N PRO A 84 -20.39 6.87 -19.46
CA PRO A 84 -20.31 5.56 -20.05
C PRO A 84 -20.00 5.79 -21.53
N GLU A 85 -18.85 5.32 -21.99
CA GLU A 85 -18.52 5.24 -23.42
C GLU A 85 -19.64 4.49 -24.18
N GLN A 86 -20.40 3.65 -23.46
CA GLN A 86 -21.57 2.93 -23.93
C GLN A 86 -22.81 3.30 -23.10
N THR A 87 -23.64 4.19 -23.62
CA THR A 87 -24.85 4.74 -22.97
C THR A 87 -25.93 3.70 -22.60
N SER A 88 -25.71 2.41 -22.89
CA SER A 88 -26.58 1.33 -22.43
C SER A 88 -25.74 0.18 -21.87
N SER A 89 -25.63 0.08 -20.55
CA SER A 89 -25.13 -1.12 -19.85
C SER A 89 -26.15 -2.28 -19.84
N SER A 90 -27.22 -2.19 -20.63
CA SER A 90 -28.26 -3.23 -20.70
C SER A 90 -27.69 -4.60 -21.08
N TRP A 91 -26.65 -4.60 -21.94
CA TRP A 91 -25.96 -5.81 -22.39
C TRP A 91 -25.17 -6.51 -21.28
N LEU A 92 -24.81 -5.82 -20.19
CA LEU A 92 -24.18 -6.46 -19.02
C LEU A 92 -25.18 -7.29 -18.19
N THR A 93 -26.47 -7.16 -18.48
CA THR A 93 -27.57 -7.77 -17.70
C THR A 93 -28.61 -8.47 -18.56
N ASP A 94 -28.36 -8.62 -19.86
CA ASP A 94 -29.30 -9.23 -20.82
C ASP A 94 -29.37 -10.76 -20.71
N SER A 95 -28.53 -11.36 -19.85
CA SER A 95 -28.38 -12.82 -19.69
C SER A 95 -27.93 -13.53 -20.97
N ASP A 96 -27.33 -12.79 -21.91
CA ASP A 96 -26.68 -13.31 -23.10
C ASP A 96 -25.18 -13.47 -22.79
N ASP A 97 -24.68 -14.70 -22.82
CA ASP A 97 -23.27 -15.00 -22.55
C ASP A 97 -22.35 -14.63 -23.71
N ALA A 98 -22.90 -14.36 -24.90
CA ALA A 98 -22.13 -13.92 -26.07
C ALA A 98 -21.82 -12.42 -26.05
N THR A 99 -22.46 -11.64 -25.18
CA THR A 99 -22.28 -10.18 -25.10
C THR A 99 -21.39 -9.76 -23.94
N CYS A 100 -20.80 -10.68 -23.16
CA CYS A 100 -19.95 -10.36 -22.01
C CYS A 100 -18.76 -9.41 -22.36
N ASN A 101 -18.30 -8.64 -21.37
CA ASN A 101 -17.22 -7.66 -21.57
C ASN A 101 -15.88 -8.37 -21.75
N ASP A 102 -15.54 -8.76 -22.97
CA ASP A 102 -14.27 -9.40 -23.35
C ASP A 102 -13.12 -8.38 -23.52
N ASP A 103 -13.09 -7.35 -22.68
CA ASP A 103 -12.06 -6.34 -22.71
C ASP A 103 -10.76 -6.90 -22.09
N HIS A 104 -10.01 -7.67 -22.88
CA HIS A 104 -8.74 -8.32 -22.55
C HIS A 104 -7.57 -7.33 -22.28
N LEU A 105 -7.85 -6.03 -22.16
CA LEU A 105 -6.86 -4.97 -22.00
C LEU A 105 -6.70 -4.49 -20.54
N LEU A 106 -7.39 -5.14 -19.59
CA LEU A 106 -7.31 -4.82 -18.15
C LEU A 106 -6.47 -5.83 -17.33
N GLU A 107 -5.70 -6.71 -17.99
CA GLU A 107 -4.75 -7.63 -17.34
C GLU A 107 -3.36 -7.02 -17.12
#